data_AF-A0AAU6Y1H9-F1
#
_entry.id   AF-A0AAU6Y1H9-F1
#
_cell.length_a   1.000
_cell.length_b   1.000
_cell.length_c   1.000
_cell.angle_alpha   90.00
_cell.angle_beta   90.00
_cell.angle_gamma   90.00
#
_symmetry.space_group_name_H-M   'P 1'
#
loop_
_entity.id
_entity.type
_entity.pdbx_description
1 polymer ?
#
loop_
_entity_poly.entity_id
_entity_poly.type
_entity_poly.pdbx_seq_one_letter_code
_entity_poly.pdbx_strand_id
1 'polypeptide(L)'
;MFIPGILITLITFPGVIVHELAHQLFCRWFKVPVFKVVYMRVGNPAGYVLHEKVDNKWQNMMISVGPFIINTVLGALIALPAALPVFKFDNPTPVDFLLIYLGIYRYACLPQYR
;
A
#
# COMPACT_ATOMS: atom_id res chain seq x y z
N MET A 1 21.82 -4.30 11.84
CA MET A 1 21.07 -3.03 11.93
C MET A 1 19.60 -3.36 12.12
N PHE A 2 19.12 -3.43 13.36
CA PHE A 2 17.69 -3.63 13.65
C PHE A 2 17.00 -2.28 13.49
N ILE A 3 16.53 -1.96 12.29
CA ILE A 3 15.59 -0.85 12.15
C ILE A 3 14.33 -1.32 12.85
N PRO A 4 13.87 -0.68 13.94
CA PRO A 4 12.66 -1.12 14.61
C PRO A 4 11.52 -1.10 13.59
N GLY A 5 10.82 -2.22 13.41
CA GLY A 5 9.74 -2.34 12.42
C GLY A 5 8.69 -1.23 12.54
N ILE A 6 8.55 -0.66 13.74
CA ILE A 6 7.74 0.51 14.07
C ILE A 6 8.11 1.73 13.20
N LEU A 7 9.39 2.02 13.00
CA LEU A 7 9.84 3.18 12.23
C LEU A 7 9.53 3.01 10.74
N ILE A 8 9.70 1.78 10.23
CA ILE A 8 9.34 1.43 8.85
C ILE A 8 7.82 1.56 8.69
N THR A 9 7.03 1.01 9.61
CA THR A 9 5.56 1.12 9.61
C THR A 9 5.10 2.57 9.64
N LEU A 10 5.72 3.46 10.43
CA LEU A 10 5.36 4.87 10.50
C LEU A 10 5.73 5.64 9.24
N ILE A 11 6.76 5.22 8.51
CA ILE A 11 7.17 5.88 7.27
C ILE A 11 6.31 5.38 6.09
N THR A 12 5.94 4.09 6.09
CA THR A 12 5.17 3.45 5.01
C THR A 12 3.67 3.31 5.31
N PHE A 13 3.18 3.85 6.43
CA PHE A 13 1.79 3.71 6.88
C PHE A 13 0.73 4.02 5.80
N PRO A 14 0.91 5.04 4.93
CA PRO A 14 -0.11 5.35 3.92
C PRO A 14 -0.19 4.22 2.88
N GLY A 15 0.94 3.58 2.57
CA GLY A 15 1.01 2.43 1.67
C GLY A 15 0.36 1.19 2.28
N VAL A 16 0.57 0.93 3.59
CA VAL A 16 -0.03 -0.20 4.30
C VAL A 16 -1.55 -0.10 4.34
N ILE A 17 -2.10 1.08 4.67
CA ILE A 17 -3.56 1.28 4.72
C ILE A 17 -4.20 1.00 3.36
N VAL A 18 -3.61 1.53 2.28
CA VAL A 18 -4.13 1.34 0.92
C VAL A 18 -3.96 -0.10 0.46
N HIS A 19 -2.89 -0.77 0.86
CA HIS A 19 -2.67 -2.20 0.59
C HIS A 19 -3.79 -3.05 1.20
N GLU A 20 -4.06 -2.90 2.49
CA GLU A 20 -5.11 -3.66 3.18
C GLU A 20 -6.52 -3.30 2.68
N LEU A 21 -6.75 -2.03 2.32
CA LEU A 21 -7.99 -1.59 1.71
C LEU A 21 -8.20 -2.22 0.33
N ALA A 22 -7.16 -2.25 -0.51
CA ALA A 22 -7.21 -2.91 -1.80
C ALA A 22 -7.43 -4.44 -1.63
N HIS A 23 -6.76 -5.08 -0.66
CA HIS A 23 -6.98 -6.49 -0.33
C HIS A 23 -8.45 -6.77 -0.02
N GLN A 24 -9.04 -5.97 0.87
CA GLN A 24 -10.44 -6.09 1.21
C GLN A 24 -11.36 -5.83 0.02
N LEU A 25 -11.01 -4.86 -0.84
CA LEU A 25 -11.76 -4.56 -2.06
C LEU A 25 -11.77 -5.76 -3.01
N PHE A 26 -10.62 -6.40 -3.24
CA PHE A 26 -10.54 -7.62 -4.05
C PHE A 26 -11.32 -8.77 -3.41
N CYS A 27 -11.23 -8.97 -2.10
CA CYS A 27 -12.06 -9.97 -1.40
C CYS A 27 -13.56 -9.73 -1.63
N ARG A 28 -14.02 -8.48 -1.50
CA ARG A 28 -15.43 -8.12 -1.76
C ARG A 28 -15.83 -8.32 -3.21
N TRP A 29 -14.97 -7.97 -4.17
CA TRP A 29 -15.24 -8.16 -5.60
C TRP A 29 -15.38 -9.64 -5.96
N PHE A 30 -14.53 -10.50 -5.39
CA PHE A 30 -14.62 -11.95 -5.58
C PHE A 30 -15.63 -12.65 -4.66
N LYS A 31 -16.42 -11.88 -3.89
CA LYS A 31 -17.42 -12.40 -2.93
C LYS A 31 -16.81 -13.35 -1.88
N VAL A 32 -15.56 -13.12 -1.51
CA VAL A 32 -14.86 -13.86 -0.46
C VAL A 32 -15.21 -13.24 0.91
N PRO A 33 -15.76 -14.02 1.86
CA PRO A 33 -16.05 -13.55 3.21
C PRO A 33 -14.81 -13.01 3.92
N VAL A 34 -14.95 -11.83 4.54
CA VAL A 34 -13.91 -11.18 5.33
C VAL A 34 -14.34 -11.17 6.79
N PHE A 35 -13.54 -11.81 7.66
CA PHE A 35 -13.83 -11.95 9.08
C PHE A 35 -13.31 -10.77 9.91
N LYS A 36 -12.14 -10.25 9.56
CA LYS A 36 -11.49 -9.15 10.30
C LYS A 36 -10.58 -8.35 9.38
N VAL A 37 -10.58 -7.03 9.56
CA VAL A 37 -9.67 -6.12 8.85
C VAL A 37 -8.97 -5.24 9.86
N VAL A 38 -7.66 -5.14 9.76
CA VAL A 38 -6.82 -4.23 10.52
C VAL A 38 -5.97 -3.45 9.53
N TYR A 39 -6.35 -2.20 9.25
CA TYR A 39 -5.63 -1.36 8.27
C TYR A 39 -4.26 -0.90 8.77
N MET A 40 -4.10 -0.75 10.08
CA MET A 40 -2.84 -0.37 10.69
C MET A 40 -2.80 -0.84 12.15
N ARG A 41 -1.67 -1.42 12.56
CA ARG A 41 -1.29 -1.64 13.95
C ARG A 41 0.21 -1.48 14.08
N VAL A 42 0.66 -1.00 15.24
CA VAL A 42 2.08 -0.94 15.56
C VAL A 42 2.50 -2.36 15.97
N GLY A 43 3.00 -3.14 15.01
CA GLY A 43 3.37 -4.53 15.20
C GLY A 43 3.73 -5.22 13.89
N ASN A 44 3.99 -6.53 13.95
CA ASN A 44 4.21 -7.37 12.77
C ASN A 44 3.11 -8.45 12.70
N PRO A 45 2.32 -8.53 11.61
CA PRO A 45 2.24 -7.57 10.50
C PRO A 45 1.68 -6.21 10.91
N ALA A 46 1.99 -5.16 10.13
CA ALA A 46 1.54 -3.79 10.35
C ALA A 46 0.08 -3.57 9.92
N GLY A 47 -0.48 -4.46 9.12
CA GLY A 47 -1.88 -4.53 8.73
C GLY A 47 -2.23 -5.95 8.30
N TYR A 48 -3.51 -6.34 8.36
CA TYR A 48 -3.95 -7.62 7.81
C TYR A 48 -5.46 -7.67 7.54
N VAL A 49 -5.83 -8.42 6.50
CA VAL A 49 -7.21 -8.83 6.18
C VAL A 49 -7.34 -10.34 6.38
N LEU A 50 -8.13 -10.74 7.37
CA LEU A 50 -8.51 -12.13 7.60
C LEU A 50 -9.75 -12.46 6.76
N HIS A 51 -9.59 -13.36 5.80
CA HIS A 51 -10.64 -13.77 4.87
C HIS A 51 -10.71 -15.30 4.74
N GLU A 52 -11.80 -15.82 4.21
CA GLU A 52 -11.98 -17.25 3.93
C GLU A 52 -10.92 -17.76 2.93
N LYS A 53 -10.58 -19.05 3.03
CA LYS A 53 -9.69 -19.69 2.05
C LYS A 53 -10.37 -19.71 0.69
N VAL A 54 -9.63 -19.26 -0.32
CA VAL A 54 -10.11 -19.19 -1.70
C VAL A 54 -9.62 -20.41 -2.46
N ASP A 55 -10.53 -21.22 -3.00
CA ASP A 55 -10.17 -22.43 -3.76
C ASP A 55 -9.73 -22.13 -5.20
N ASN A 56 -10.22 -21.02 -5.77
CA ASN A 56 -9.84 -20.58 -7.10
C ASN A 56 -8.46 -19.91 -7.08
N LYS A 57 -7.49 -20.52 -7.77
CA LYS A 57 -6.11 -20.01 -7.90
C LYS A 57 -6.04 -18.59 -8.47
N TRP A 58 -6.92 -18.24 -9.42
CA TRP A 58 -6.93 -16.93 -10.04
C TRP A 58 -7.40 -15.84 -9.08
N GLN A 59 -8.44 -16.14 -8.30
CA GLN A 59 -8.94 -15.21 -7.27
C GLN A 59 -7.89 -15.00 -6.17
N ASN A 60 -7.23 -16.08 -5.72
CA ASN A 60 -6.16 -15.99 -4.73
C ASN A 60 -4.97 -15.15 -5.24
N MET A 61 -4.59 -15.34 -6.51
CA MET A 61 -3.55 -14.54 -7.17
C MET A 61 -3.96 -13.06 -7.23
N MET A 62 -5.18 -12.74 -7.65
CA MET A 62 -5.63 -11.35 -7.76
C MET A 62 -5.81 -10.66 -6.41
N ILE A 63 -6.29 -11.38 -5.39
CA ILE A 63 -6.34 -10.85 -4.03
C ILE A 63 -4.94 -10.55 -3.52
N SER A 64 -3.93 -11.37 -3.86
CA SER A 64 -2.55 -11.18 -3.40
C SER A 64 -1.75 -10.13 -4.19
N VAL A 65 -1.91 -10.09 -5.51
CA VAL A 65 -1.14 -9.21 -6.41
C VAL A 65 -1.84 -7.87 -6.65
N GLY A 66 -3.17 -7.85 -6.66
CA GLY A 66 -3.97 -6.66 -6.91
C GLY A 66 -3.59 -5.46 -6.03
N PRO A 67 -3.45 -5.62 -4.71
CA PRO A 67 -3.05 -4.54 -3.81
C PRO A 67 -1.70 -3.89 -4.16
N PHE A 68 -0.73 -4.70 -4.61
CA PHE A 68 0.55 -4.19 -5.09
C PHE A 68 0.39 -3.35 -6.36
N ILE A 69 -0.44 -3.79 -7.31
CA ILE A 69 -0.72 -3.03 -8.54
C ILE A 69 -1.38 -1.70 -8.20
N ILE A 70 -2.40 -1.71 -7.34
CA ILE A 70 -3.12 -0.49 -6.93
C ILE A 70 -2.17 0.51 -6.25
N ASN A 71 -1.31 0.05 -5.33
CA ASN A 71 -0.32 0.90 -4.69
C ASN A 71 0.67 1.51 -5.70
N THR A 72 1.13 0.71 -6.66
CA THR A 72 2.08 1.12 -7.70
C THR A 72 1.48 2.18 -8.62
N VAL A 73 0.24 1.97 -9.07
CA VAL A 73 -0.46 2.92 -9.96
C VAL A 73 -0.78 4.21 -9.24
N LEU A 74 -1.31 4.15 -8.02
CA LEU A 74 -1.59 5.35 -7.23
C LEU A 74 -0.31 6.11 -6.87
N GLY A 75 0.77 5.39 -6.53
CA GLY A 75 2.09 5.99 -6.31
C GLY A 75 2.58 6.75 -7.54
N ALA A 76 2.42 6.18 -8.74
CA ALA A 76 2.86 6.79 -9.99
C ALA A 76 2.04 8.04 -10.32
N LEU A 77 0.71 7.94 -10.19
CA LEU A 77 -0.21 9.04 -10.48
C LEU A 77 -0.02 10.24 -9.55
N ILE A 78 0.43 10.01 -8.32
CA ILE A 78 0.71 11.08 -7.35
C ILE A 78 2.14 11.63 -7.54
N ALA A 79 3.13 10.75 -7.70
CA ALA A 79 4.53 11.14 -7.81
C ALA A 79 4.86 11.86 -9.12
N LEU A 80 4.28 11.43 -10.25
CA LEU A 80 4.59 11.96 -11.57
C LEU A 80 4.27 13.46 -11.72
N PRO A 81 3.05 13.96 -11.40
CA PRO A 81 2.77 15.39 -11.49
C PRO A 81 3.56 16.21 -10.46
N ALA A 82 3.84 15.64 -9.28
CA ALA A 82 4.65 16.30 -8.24
C ALA A 82 6.15 16.36 -8.59
N ALA A 83 6.64 15.44 -9.42
CA ALA A 83 8.02 15.45 -9.91
C ALA A 83 8.26 16.57 -10.94
N LEU A 84 7.25 16.96 -11.73
CA LEU A 84 7.37 18.01 -12.74
C LEU A 84 7.83 19.38 -12.18
N PRO A 85 7.22 19.96 -11.12
CA PRO A 85 7.66 21.24 -10.55
C PRO A 85 9.08 21.18 -9.98
N VAL A 86 9.47 20.03 -9.41
CA VAL A 86 10.79 19.82 -8.82
C VAL A 86 11.89 19.71 -9.88
N PHE A 87 11.65 18.95 -10.97
CA PHE A 87 12.69 18.69 -11.98
C PHE A 87 12.68 19.67 -13.17
N LYS A 88 11.57 20.36 -13.43
CA LYS A 88 11.40 21.17 -14.64
C LYS A 88 11.18 22.66 -14.39
N PHE A 89 10.57 23.04 -13.26
CA PHE A 89 10.15 24.43 -13.02
C PHE A 89 10.95 25.14 -11.92
N ASP A 90 11.89 24.45 -11.25
CA ASP A 90 12.79 24.99 -10.21
C ASP A 90 12.09 25.83 -9.12
N ASN A 91 10.79 25.59 -8.94
CA ASN A 91 9.95 26.22 -7.93
C ASN A 91 9.23 25.14 -7.11
N PRO A 92 9.99 24.34 -6.34
CA PRO A 92 9.41 23.25 -5.57
C PRO A 92 8.70 23.81 -4.35
N THR A 93 7.43 23.46 -4.18
CA THR A 93 6.71 23.75 -2.94
C THR A 93 6.90 22.62 -1.93
N PRO A 94 6.76 22.88 -0.61
CA PRO A 94 6.78 21.82 0.41
C PRO A 94 5.76 20.71 0.15
N VAL A 95 4.67 21.03 -0.55
CA VAL A 95 3.62 20.07 -0.95
C VAL A 95 4.15 19.08 -1.99
N ASP A 96 4.98 19.51 -2.94
CA ASP A 96 5.55 18.63 -3.97
C ASP A 96 6.45 17.55 -3.36
N PHE A 97 7.28 17.93 -2.38
CA PHE A 97 8.09 16.97 -1.63
C PHE A 97 7.25 15.98 -0.82
N LEU A 98 6.16 16.44 -0.20
CA LEU A 98 5.22 15.56 0.50
C LEU A 98 4.52 14.59 -0.46
N LEU A 99 4.11 15.04 -1.64
CA LEU A 99 3.47 14.19 -2.65
C LEU A 99 4.45 13.16 -3.23
N ILE A 100 5.70 13.55 -3.50
CA ILE A 100 6.75 12.62 -3.92
C ILE A 100 7.02 11.59 -2.83
N TYR A 101 7.13 12.02 -1.57
CA TYR A 101 7.24 11.12 -0.41
C TYR A 101 6.08 10.12 -0.38
N LEU A 102 4.83 10.60 -0.43
CA LEU A 102 3.64 9.75 -0.42
C LEU A 102 3.57 8.79 -1.62
N GLY A 103 4.09 9.20 -2.77
CA GLY A 103 4.21 8.36 -3.95
C GLY A 103 5.24 7.25 -3.79
N ILE A 104 6.46 7.58 -3.35
CA ILE A 104 7.58 6.62 -3.21
C ILE A 104 7.30 5.57 -2.13
N TYR A 105 6.82 6.00 -0.95
CA TYR A 105 6.63 5.08 0.18
C TYR A 105 5.43 4.12 0.02
N ARG A 106 4.58 4.33 -1.01
CA ARG A 106 3.54 3.36 -1.42
C ARG A 106 4.11 2.12 -2.14
N TYR A 107 5.25 2.25 -2.83
CA TYR A 107 5.91 1.11 -3.50
C TYR A 107 6.62 0.17 -2.52
N ALA A 108 7.02 0.70 -1.37
CA ALA A 108 7.81 -0.01 -0.36
C ALA A 108 6.97 -0.97 0.52
N CYS A 109 5.65 -1.04 0.31
CA CYS A 109 4.82 -2.05 0.96
C CYS A 109 5.05 -3.41 0.28
N LEU A 110 6.22 -4.00 0.53
CA LEU A 110 6.49 -5.40 0.27
C LEU A 110 5.43 -6.24 0.97
N PRO A 111 5.02 -7.39 0.38
CA PRO A 111 4.04 -8.29 0.99
C PRO A 111 4.51 -8.62 2.39
N GLN A 112 3.82 -8.06 3.40
CA GLN A 112 4.12 -8.35 4.79
C GLN A 112 3.69 -9.79 5.01
N TYR A 113 4.70 -10.65 5.03
CA TYR A 113 4.67 -12.10 5.25
C TYR A 113 3.35 -12.56 5.91
N ARG A 114 2.52 -13.22 5.11
CA ARG A 114 1.34 -13.95 5.58
C ARG A 114 1.78 -15.21 6.32
#